data_AF-A0A1Z4RWV1-F1
#
_entry.id   AF-A0A1Z4RWV1-F1
#
_cell.length_a   1.000
_cell.length_b   1.000
_cell.length_c   1.000
_cell.angle_alpha   90.00
_cell.angle_beta   90.00
_cell.angle_gamma   90.00
#
_symmetry.space_group_name_H-M   'P 1'
#
loop_
_entity.id
_entity.type
_entity.pdbx_description
1 polymer ?
#
loop_
_entity_poly.entity_id
_entity_poly.type
_entity_poly.pdbx_seq_one_letter_code
_entity_poly.pdbx_strand_id
1 'polypeptide(L)'
;MSTIPLPPTPPKPLFDLKKRLEVYQQMQSDLEQQVAYQQKAIAFHSESLELLKKEAENTQNELNSCQNIIESLTSNVSSQPQTDSNGHQAVVVDAEIEPELETEPTKTKTKSLSKAKVKTPVKTNKSSTTKSKAEAKQTTKKVKVKPASTLPPSKVLEQYESITDMVLDFIIEKEGVIEVSDVIKYAYPDGLEPDQRKKAASSFSSVLGLQTKKGKLERTVPGKYLWNKK
;
A
#
# COMPACT_ATOMS: atom_id res chain seq x y z
N MET A 1 -40.36 51.66 -63.68
CA MET A 1 -40.63 51.14 -62.31
C MET A 1 -39.29 50.90 -61.66
N SER A 2 -38.90 51.72 -60.67
CA SER A 2 -37.61 51.59 -59.99
C SER A 2 -37.68 50.52 -58.91
N THR A 3 -36.97 49.42 -59.11
CA THR A 3 -36.77 48.38 -58.10
C THR A 3 -35.70 48.84 -57.11
N ILE A 4 -36.14 49.16 -55.89
CA ILE A 4 -35.26 49.48 -54.77
C ILE A 4 -34.59 48.16 -54.34
N PRO A 5 -33.25 48.09 -54.28
CA PRO A 5 -32.56 46.88 -53.83
C PRO A 5 -32.89 46.61 -52.36
N LEU A 6 -33.17 45.34 -52.05
CA LEU A 6 -33.43 44.90 -50.68
C LEU A 6 -32.21 45.20 -49.78
N PRO A 7 -32.42 45.69 -48.54
CA PRO A 7 -31.33 45.92 -47.62
C PRO A 7 -30.57 44.63 -47.31
N PRO A 8 -29.26 44.72 -47.03
CA PRO A 8 -28.44 43.56 -46.70
C PRO A 8 -28.98 42.87 -45.45
N THR A 9 -29.04 41.54 -45.50
CA THR A 9 -29.45 40.72 -44.37
C THR A 9 -28.49 40.89 -43.19
N PRO A 10 -28.99 41.00 -41.95
CA PRO A 10 -28.14 41.17 -40.78
C PRO A 10 -27.23 39.95 -40.60
N PRO A 11 -25.99 40.16 -40.13
CA PRO A 11 -25.05 39.06 -39.89
C PRO A 11 -25.63 38.09 -38.86
N LYS A 12 -25.59 36.79 -39.19
CA LYS A 12 -26.01 35.74 -38.26
C LYS A 12 -25.17 35.84 -36.98
N PRO A 13 -25.78 35.69 -35.78
CA PRO A 13 -25.05 35.72 -34.53
C PRO A 13 -23.95 34.65 -34.55
N LEU A 14 -22.71 35.09 -34.29
CA LEU A 14 -21.48 34.29 -34.38
C LEU A 14 -21.44 33.09 -33.43
N PHE A 15 -22.34 33.02 -32.44
CA PHE A 15 -22.46 31.91 -31.52
C PHE A 15 -23.93 31.52 -31.32
N ASP A 16 -24.20 30.23 -31.52
CA ASP A 16 -25.51 29.64 -31.26
C ASP A 16 -25.74 29.59 -29.74
N LEU A 17 -26.56 30.50 -29.23
CA LEU A 17 -26.90 30.62 -27.81
C LEU A 17 -27.41 29.31 -27.21
N LYS A 18 -28.07 28.48 -28.02
CA LYS A 18 -28.58 27.17 -27.59
C LYS A 18 -27.44 26.21 -27.24
N LYS A 19 -26.40 26.15 -28.09
CA LYS A 19 -25.20 25.34 -27.81
C LYS A 19 -24.46 25.83 -26.57
N ARG A 20 -24.40 27.15 -26.39
CA ARG A 20 -23.76 27.74 -25.20
C ARG A 20 -24.50 27.36 -23.91
N LEU A 21 -25.84 27.37 -23.94
CA LEU A 21 -26.66 26.94 -22.81
C LEU A 21 -26.43 25.46 -22.48
N GLU A 22 -26.38 24.60 -23.48
CA GLU A 22 -26.13 23.16 -23.32
C GLU A 22 -24.76 22.87 -22.68
N VAL A 23 -23.72 23.59 -23.11
CA VAL A 23 -22.38 23.48 -22.50
C VAL A 23 -22.40 23.88 -21.02
N TYR A 24 -23.08 24.97 -20.66
CA TYR A 24 -23.17 25.39 -19.26
C TYR A 24 -23.98 24.43 -18.41
N GLN A 25 -25.05 23.84 -18.95
CA GLN A 25 -25.81 22.80 -18.25
C GLN A 25 -24.97 21.56 -17.98
N GLN A 26 -24.19 21.11 -18.97
CA GLN A 26 -23.27 19.99 -18.79
C GLN A 26 -22.22 20.30 -17.72
N MET A 27 -21.59 21.46 -17.79
CA MET A 27 -20.57 21.89 -16.82
C MET A 27 -21.15 21.97 -15.40
N GLN A 28 -22.38 22.44 -15.24
CA GLN A 28 -23.06 22.45 -13.95
C GLN A 28 -23.26 21.02 -13.42
N SER A 29 -23.75 20.11 -14.26
CA SER A 29 -23.94 18.71 -13.87
C SER A 29 -22.63 18.03 -13.47
N ASP A 30 -21.54 18.30 -14.18
CA ASP A 30 -20.22 17.74 -13.87
C ASP A 30 -19.70 18.26 -12.51
N LEU A 31 -19.89 19.56 -12.24
CA LEU A 31 -19.53 20.16 -10.96
C LEU A 31 -20.35 19.58 -9.80
N GLU A 32 -21.67 19.42 -9.96
CA GLU A 32 -22.53 18.80 -8.96
C GLU A 32 -22.11 17.36 -8.66
N GLN A 33 -21.76 16.59 -9.68
CA GLN A 33 -21.25 15.23 -9.51
C GLN A 33 -19.91 15.21 -8.78
N GLN A 34 -19.00 16.14 -9.10
CA GLN A 34 -17.71 16.27 -8.43
C GLN A 34 -17.87 16.62 -6.95
N VAL A 35 -18.76 17.56 -6.62
CA VAL A 35 -19.08 17.92 -5.23
C VAL A 35 -19.63 16.72 -4.48
N ALA A 36 -20.59 15.99 -5.05
CA ALA A 36 -21.15 14.79 -4.43
C ALA A 36 -20.09 13.70 -4.19
N TYR A 37 -19.14 13.53 -5.12
CA TYR A 37 -18.03 12.61 -4.94
C TYR A 37 -17.12 13.03 -3.79
N GLN A 38 -16.75 14.32 -3.73
CA GLN A 38 -15.89 14.85 -2.67
C GLN A 38 -16.57 14.74 -1.29
N GLN A 39 -17.86 15.02 -1.19
CA GLN A 39 -18.62 14.85 0.06
C GLN A 39 -18.60 13.40 0.55
N LYS A 40 -18.76 12.42 -0.35
CA LYS A 40 -18.64 11.00 0.02
C LYS A 40 -17.25 10.62 0.48
N ALA A 41 -16.20 11.16 -0.16
CA ALA A 41 -14.83 10.93 0.26
C ALA A 41 -14.56 11.52 1.64
N ILE A 42 -15.04 12.74 1.91
CA ILE A 42 -14.93 13.38 3.23
C ILE A 42 -15.63 12.53 4.29
N ALA A 43 -16.87 12.09 4.05
CA ALA A 43 -17.61 11.25 4.98
C ALA A 43 -16.86 9.94 5.32
N PHE A 44 -16.31 9.28 4.30
CA PHE A 44 -15.51 8.07 4.47
C PHE A 44 -14.25 8.33 5.33
N HIS A 45 -13.53 9.42 5.06
CA HIS A 45 -12.33 9.75 5.82
C HIS A 45 -12.67 10.14 7.28
N SER A 46 -13.77 10.84 7.51
CA SER A 46 -14.25 11.16 8.86
C SER A 46 -14.57 9.90 9.67
N GLU A 47 -15.27 8.94 9.08
CA GLU A 47 -15.57 7.64 9.72
C GLU A 47 -14.27 6.86 10.04
N SER A 48 -13.32 6.86 9.12
CA SER A 48 -12.02 6.21 9.34
C SER A 48 -11.22 6.86 10.47
N LEU A 49 -11.29 8.18 10.63
CA LEU A 49 -10.62 8.91 11.72
C LEU A 49 -11.25 8.58 13.07
N GLU A 50 -12.58 8.48 13.13
CA GLU A 50 -13.30 8.11 14.35
C GLU A 50 -12.91 6.70 14.81
N LEU A 51 -12.78 5.75 13.87
CA LEU A 51 -12.30 4.41 14.18
C LEU A 51 -10.87 4.40 14.75
N LEU A 52 -9.95 5.14 14.11
CA LEU A 52 -8.55 5.25 14.58
C LEU A 52 -8.46 5.90 15.96
N LYS A 53 -9.29 6.91 16.23
CA LYS A 53 -9.36 7.54 17.55
C LYS A 53 -9.78 6.52 18.61
N LYS A 54 -10.81 5.73 18.33
CA LYS A 54 -11.28 4.68 19.24
C LYS A 54 -10.21 3.59 19.46
N GLU A 55 -9.48 3.21 18.42
CA GLU A 55 -8.36 2.26 18.53
C GLU A 55 -7.24 2.81 19.41
N ALA A 56 -6.86 4.08 19.23
CA ALA A 56 -5.86 4.75 20.06
C ALA A 56 -6.28 4.84 21.53
N GLU A 57 -7.54 5.19 21.81
CA GLU A 57 -8.09 5.18 23.17
C GLU A 57 -8.03 3.78 23.81
N ASN A 58 -8.35 2.73 23.04
CA ASN A 58 -8.25 1.36 23.52
C ASN A 58 -6.80 0.97 23.85
N THR A 59 -5.85 1.28 22.96
CA THR A 59 -4.42 1.00 23.21
C THR A 59 -3.91 1.77 24.43
N GLN A 60 -4.36 3.01 24.65
CA GLN A 60 -3.99 3.78 25.84
C GLN A 60 -4.53 3.12 27.12
N ASN A 61 -5.76 2.60 27.09
CA ASN A 61 -6.35 1.89 28.23
C ASN A 61 -5.58 0.60 28.54
N GLU A 62 -5.19 -0.15 27.51
CA GLU A 62 -4.34 -1.35 27.67
C GLU A 62 -2.97 -1.00 28.27
N LEU A 63 -2.35 0.09 27.80
CA LEU A 63 -1.07 0.57 28.32
C LEU A 63 -1.18 0.95 29.80
N ASN A 64 -2.22 1.71 30.18
CA ASN A 64 -2.48 2.06 31.57
C ASN A 64 -2.70 0.81 32.44
N SER A 65 -3.40 -0.21 31.91
CA SER A 65 -3.58 -1.49 32.60
C SER A 65 -2.24 -2.20 32.84
N CYS A 66 -1.37 -2.26 31.82
CA CYS A 66 -0.03 -2.83 31.97
C CYS A 66 0.82 -2.06 32.98
N GLN A 67 0.78 -0.73 32.96
CA GLN A 67 1.48 0.12 33.93
C GLN A 67 1.04 -0.19 35.36
N ASN A 68 -0.27 -0.27 35.61
CA ASN A 68 -0.81 -0.62 36.93
C ASN A 68 -0.35 -2.00 37.41
N ILE A 69 -0.26 -2.99 36.51
CA ILE A 69 0.27 -4.33 36.84
C ILE A 69 1.74 -4.23 37.24
N ILE A 70 2.56 -3.51 36.48
CA ILE A 70 4.00 -3.33 36.77
C ILE A 70 4.21 -2.61 38.11
N GLU A 71 3.47 -1.54 38.38
CA GLU A 71 3.53 -0.81 39.64
C GLU A 71 3.15 -1.69 40.84
N SER A 72 2.12 -2.52 40.68
CA SER A 72 1.68 -3.48 41.70
C SER A 72 2.77 -4.52 42.00
N LEU A 73 3.41 -5.06 40.97
CA LEU A 73 4.50 -6.04 41.13
C LEU A 73 5.74 -5.40 41.77
N THR A 74 6.11 -4.19 41.34
CA THR A 74 7.29 -3.48 41.84
C THR A 74 7.12 -3.08 43.32
N SER A 75 5.93 -2.65 43.71
CA SER A 75 5.62 -2.31 45.11
C SER A 75 5.66 -3.53 46.04
N ASN A 76 5.27 -4.72 45.54
CA ASN A 76 5.34 -5.97 46.31
C ASN A 76 6.79 -6.49 46.49
N VAL A 77 7.68 -6.25 45.52
CA VAL A 77 9.10 -6.67 45.61
C VAL A 77 9.92 -5.75 46.54
N SER A 78 9.53 -4.48 46.67
CA SER A 78 10.23 -3.51 47.53
C SER A 78 10.02 -3.71 49.04
N SER A 79 9.19 -4.68 49.46
CA SER A 79 8.81 -4.90 50.87
C SER A 79 9.53 -6.07 51.54
N GLN A 80 10.51 -6.69 50.90
CA GLN A 80 11.19 -7.87 51.46
C GLN A 80 12.50 -7.45 52.17
N PRO A 81 12.61 -7.57 53.50
CA PRO A 81 13.83 -7.23 54.22
C PRO A 81 14.92 -8.26 53.90
N GLN A 82 16.08 -7.78 53.45
CA GLN A 82 17.28 -8.61 53.31
C GLN A 82 17.82 -8.96 54.69
N THR A 83 17.75 -10.23 55.08
CA THR A 83 18.61 -10.78 56.13
C THR A 83 19.77 -11.51 55.49
N ASP A 84 20.95 -10.92 55.60
CA ASP A 84 22.23 -11.58 55.42
C ASP A 84 22.39 -12.72 56.44
N SER A 85 22.69 -13.93 55.99
CA SER A 85 23.65 -14.80 56.70
C SER A 85 24.05 -16.00 55.85
N ASN A 86 25.37 -16.16 55.73
CA ASN A 86 26.09 -17.16 54.95
C ASN A 86 26.40 -18.38 55.84
N GLY A 87 26.12 -19.62 55.38
CA GLY A 87 26.55 -20.82 56.11
C GLY A 87 25.96 -22.17 55.67
N HIS A 88 26.58 -22.80 54.66
CA HIS A 88 26.83 -24.25 54.48
C HIS A 88 25.72 -25.33 54.60
N GLN A 89 25.47 -25.96 53.44
CA GLN A 89 25.14 -27.38 53.12
C GLN A 89 24.16 -28.22 53.97
N ALA A 90 23.14 -28.76 53.30
CA ALA A 90 22.92 -30.20 53.19
C ALA A 90 22.11 -30.55 51.92
N VAL A 91 22.54 -31.63 51.26
CA VAL A 91 22.11 -32.18 49.97
C VAL A 91 21.27 -33.43 50.23
N VAL A 92 20.15 -33.55 49.48
CA VAL A 92 19.43 -34.79 49.02
C VAL A 92 18.65 -35.55 50.11
N VAL A 93 17.37 -35.91 49.90
CA VAL A 93 16.91 -37.16 49.27
C VAL A 93 15.43 -37.03 48.85
N ASP A 94 15.21 -37.15 47.53
CA ASP A 94 14.40 -38.16 46.83
C ASP A 94 12.86 -38.24 46.97
N ALA A 95 12.19 -38.12 45.81
CA ALA A 95 11.15 -39.03 45.36
C ALA A 95 11.07 -38.98 43.82
N GLU A 96 11.87 -39.86 43.21
CA GLU A 96 11.68 -40.63 41.97
C GLU A 96 10.23 -40.71 41.42
N ILE A 97 10.08 -40.59 40.09
CA ILE A 97 9.43 -41.55 39.17
C ILE A 97 9.64 -41.03 37.74
N GLU A 98 10.61 -41.64 37.05
CA GLU A 98 10.59 -41.85 35.60
C GLU A 98 9.85 -43.16 35.32
N PRO A 99 9.31 -43.39 34.10
CA PRO A 99 10.05 -44.33 33.26
C PRO A 99 9.98 -44.04 31.75
N GLU A 100 11.12 -44.24 31.10
CA GLU A 100 11.28 -44.55 29.68
C GLU A 100 11.07 -46.07 29.46
N LEU A 101 10.42 -46.50 28.35
CA LEU A 101 10.89 -47.56 27.44
C LEU A 101 9.86 -48.00 26.37
N GLU A 102 10.45 -48.40 25.24
CA GLU A 102 9.91 -48.75 23.93
C GLU A 102 8.98 -49.98 23.84
N THR A 103 8.21 -50.07 22.76
CA THR A 103 8.11 -51.29 21.93
C THR A 103 7.59 -50.96 20.52
N GLU A 104 8.38 -51.36 19.51
CA GLU A 104 8.10 -51.48 18.06
C GLU A 104 6.81 -52.32 17.76
N PRO A 105 6.26 -52.42 16.51
CA PRO A 105 7.06 -52.74 15.33
C PRO A 105 6.64 -52.18 13.94
N THR A 106 7.64 -52.19 13.07
CA THR A 106 7.58 -52.58 11.64
C THR A 106 7.05 -51.62 10.57
N LYS A 107 8.04 -51.26 9.73
CA LYS A 107 8.17 -51.61 8.29
C LYS A 107 7.96 -50.50 7.25
N THR A 108 9.12 -50.09 6.72
CA THR A 108 9.50 -50.04 5.29
C THR A 108 8.80 -49.01 4.38
N LYS A 109 9.42 -48.38 3.40
CA LYS A 109 10.79 -48.20 2.89
C LYS A 109 10.58 -47.38 1.60
N THR A 110 11.48 -46.44 1.28
CA THR A 110 11.86 -46.02 -0.10
C THR A 110 10.75 -45.42 -1.00
N LYS A 111 10.98 -44.56 -2.01
CA LYS A 111 12.09 -43.78 -2.59
C LYS A 111 11.45 -43.06 -3.80
N SER A 112 12.11 -41.99 -4.23
CA SER A 112 12.19 -41.53 -5.63
C SER A 112 11.06 -40.71 -6.28
N LEU A 113 11.52 -39.55 -6.77
CA LEU A 113 11.11 -38.80 -7.97
C LEU A 113 10.31 -39.59 -9.02
N SER A 114 9.35 -38.92 -9.69
CA SER A 114 9.46 -38.62 -11.14
C SER A 114 8.30 -37.79 -11.71
N LYS A 115 8.64 -37.04 -12.76
CA LYS A 115 7.80 -36.27 -13.70
C LYS A 115 6.87 -37.17 -14.54
N ALA A 116 5.71 -36.63 -14.94
CA ALA A 116 5.08 -36.67 -16.27
C ALA A 116 3.60 -36.24 -16.11
N LYS A 117 3.08 -35.14 -16.70
CA LYS A 117 2.72 -34.87 -18.10
C LYS A 117 1.89 -36.01 -18.72
N VAL A 118 0.62 -35.75 -19.07
CA VAL A 118 -0.05 -36.09 -20.36
C VAL A 118 -1.57 -35.87 -20.32
N LYS A 119 -2.02 -34.99 -21.24
CA LYS A 119 -3.17 -35.00 -22.17
C LYS A 119 -4.62 -35.30 -21.71
N THR A 120 -5.46 -34.30 -21.99
CA THR A 120 -6.85 -34.32 -22.53
C THR A 120 -7.27 -35.56 -23.32
N PRO A 121 -8.57 -35.95 -23.38
CA PRO A 121 -9.45 -35.45 -24.46
C PRO A 121 -10.99 -35.39 -24.20
N VAL A 122 -11.65 -34.42 -24.88
CA VAL A 122 -12.88 -34.57 -25.72
C VAL A 122 -14.25 -34.86 -25.05
N LYS A 123 -15.27 -34.01 -25.24
CA LYS A 123 -16.32 -34.07 -26.30
C LYS A 123 -17.48 -33.06 -26.07
N THR A 124 -17.80 -32.35 -27.15
CA THR A 124 -19.05 -31.67 -27.60
C THR A 124 -20.37 -31.82 -26.81
N ASN A 125 -21.10 -30.71 -26.57
CA ASN A 125 -22.34 -30.35 -27.31
C ASN A 125 -23.09 -29.09 -26.78
N LYS A 126 -23.37 -28.17 -27.73
CA LYS A 126 -24.66 -27.49 -28.05
C LYS A 126 -25.45 -26.70 -26.97
N SER A 127 -25.47 -25.36 -27.19
CA SER A 127 -26.63 -24.43 -27.18
C SER A 127 -27.55 -24.31 -25.95
N SER A 128 -27.61 -23.13 -25.32
CA SER A 128 -28.63 -22.10 -25.59
C SER A 128 -28.59 -20.98 -24.55
N THR A 129 -29.04 -19.82 -24.98
CA THR A 129 -29.14 -18.52 -24.31
C THR A 129 -29.94 -18.56 -23.01
N THR A 130 -29.48 -17.85 -21.97
CA THR A 130 -30.32 -16.91 -21.21
C THR A 130 -29.48 -16.08 -20.24
N LYS A 131 -29.77 -14.78 -20.22
CA LYS A 131 -29.28 -13.81 -19.25
C LYS A 131 -29.67 -14.28 -17.85
N SER A 132 -28.68 -14.47 -16.98
CA SER A 132 -28.85 -14.34 -15.55
C SER A 132 -27.57 -13.79 -14.93
N LYS A 133 -27.75 -12.58 -14.41
CA LYS A 133 -27.06 -11.96 -13.28
C LYS A 133 -26.40 -13.00 -12.39
N ALA A 134 -25.07 -13.09 -12.46
CA ALA A 134 -24.26 -13.86 -11.53
C ALA A 134 -23.38 -12.89 -10.75
N GLU A 135 -23.61 -12.87 -9.44
CA GLU A 135 -22.62 -12.57 -8.42
C GLU A 135 -21.24 -13.08 -8.85
N ALA A 136 -20.30 -12.17 -9.04
CA ALA A 136 -18.88 -12.50 -8.99
C ALA A 136 -18.39 -12.23 -7.57
N LYS A 137 -18.18 -13.33 -6.84
CA LYS A 137 -17.31 -13.35 -5.66
C LYS A 137 -15.93 -12.79 -6.01
N GLN A 138 -15.35 -12.13 -5.02
CA GLN A 138 -13.96 -11.66 -4.86
C GLN A 138 -13.51 -10.47 -5.73
N THR A 139 -13.37 -9.32 -5.07
CA THR A 139 -12.12 -9.06 -4.34
C THR A 139 -12.38 -8.05 -3.23
N THR A 140 -12.17 -8.48 -1.99
CA THR A 140 -12.03 -7.63 -0.81
C THR A 140 -10.95 -6.58 -1.08
N LYS A 141 -11.35 -5.39 -1.55
CA LYS A 141 -10.46 -4.22 -1.51
C LYS A 141 -10.47 -3.70 -0.07
N LYS A 142 -9.60 -4.33 0.72
CA LYS A 142 -9.04 -3.75 1.94
C LYS A 142 -8.51 -2.36 1.58
N VAL A 143 -9.27 -1.30 1.85
CA VAL A 143 -8.66 0.01 2.09
C VAL A 143 -8.11 -0.06 3.50
N LYS A 144 -7.01 -0.79 3.61
CA LYS A 144 -6.05 -0.61 4.69
C LYS A 144 -5.51 0.80 4.45
N VAL A 145 -5.65 1.70 5.42
CA VAL A 145 -4.69 2.79 5.58
C VAL A 145 -3.35 2.07 5.76
N LYS A 146 -2.66 1.83 4.65
CA LYS A 146 -1.28 1.37 4.68
C LYS A 146 -0.46 2.65 4.82
N PRO A 147 0.61 2.65 5.64
CA PRO A 147 1.63 3.66 5.45
C PRO A 147 1.95 3.66 3.96
N ALA A 148 1.86 4.82 3.31
CA ALA A 148 2.31 4.93 1.94
C ALA A 148 3.83 4.86 1.93
N SER A 149 4.39 3.70 2.29
CA SER A 149 5.74 3.33 1.97
C SER A 149 5.97 1.87 2.30
N THR A 150 6.22 1.08 1.26
CA THR A 150 6.99 -0.17 1.40
C THR A 150 8.46 0.15 1.72
N LEU A 151 8.79 1.44 1.82
CA LEU A 151 10.09 1.97 2.10
C LEU A 151 10.33 2.10 3.61
N PRO A 152 11.56 1.86 4.07
CA PRO A 152 11.98 2.21 5.43
C PRO A 152 11.95 3.74 5.66
N PRO A 153 11.83 4.19 6.92
CA PRO A 153 11.84 5.62 7.24
C PRO A 153 13.16 6.29 6.82
N SER A 154 13.09 7.54 6.37
CA SER A 154 14.25 8.37 6.03
C SER A 154 13.96 9.84 6.29
N LYS A 155 14.95 10.53 6.85
CA LYS A 155 14.93 11.99 7.07
C LYS A 155 14.79 12.79 5.77
N VAL A 156 15.26 12.24 4.64
CA VAL A 156 15.10 12.87 3.32
C VAL A 156 13.67 12.69 2.85
N LEU A 157 13.11 11.48 2.98
CA LEU A 157 11.74 11.19 2.56
C LEU A 157 10.69 11.97 3.36
N GLU A 158 10.95 12.26 4.64
CA GLU A 158 10.07 13.05 5.51
C GLU A 158 9.90 14.51 5.05
N GLN A 159 10.83 15.04 4.24
CA GLN A 159 10.76 16.41 3.72
C GLN A 159 9.81 16.55 2.53
N TYR A 160 9.34 15.44 1.97
CA TYR A 160 8.49 15.43 0.79
C TYR A 160 7.10 14.87 1.11
N GLU A 161 6.07 15.48 0.53
CA GLU A 161 4.68 14.97 0.66
C GLU A 161 4.52 13.59 0.02
N SER A 162 5.31 13.29 -1.02
CA SER A 162 5.31 11.98 -1.64
C SER A 162 6.68 11.52 -2.12
N ILE A 163 6.83 10.20 -2.21
CA ILE A 163 7.99 9.53 -2.82
C ILE A 163 8.17 10.00 -4.28
N THR A 164 7.07 10.32 -4.96
CA THR A 164 7.13 10.77 -6.36
C THR A 164 7.81 12.13 -6.47
N ASP A 165 7.50 13.04 -5.56
CA ASP A 165 8.02 14.41 -5.60
C ASP A 165 9.52 14.41 -5.32
N MET A 166 9.95 13.67 -4.29
CA MET A 166 11.37 13.46 -4.00
C MET A 166 12.14 12.93 -5.23
N VAL A 167 11.59 11.89 -5.89
CA VAL A 167 12.23 11.28 -7.06
C VAL A 167 12.31 12.27 -8.22
N LEU A 168 11.27 13.08 -8.46
CA LEU A 168 11.28 14.07 -9.53
C LEU A 168 12.28 15.19 -9.25
N ASP A 169 12.30 15.73 -8.03
CA ASP A 169 13.24 16.78 -7.63
C ASP A 169 14.69 16.31 -7.76
N PHE A 170 14.99 15.10 -7.27
CA PHE A 170 16.31 14.49 -7.45
C PHE A 170 16.71 14.36 -8.93
N ILE A 171 15.78 13.94 -9.78
CA ILE A 171 16.07 13.74 -11.21
C ILE A 171 16.30 15.06 -11.94
N ILE A 172 15.54 16.09 -11.58
CA ILE A 172 15.70 17.44 -12.14
C ILE A 172 17.07 18.00 -11.75
N GLU A 173 17.51 17.78 -10.51
CA GLU A 173 18.78 18.30 -9.99
C GLU A 173 20.01 17.56 -10.54
N LYS A 174 19.93 16.23 -10.71
CA LYS A 174 21.10 15.39 -11.07
C LYS A 174 21.56 15.47 -12.53
N GLU A 175 20.88 16.24 -13.38
CA GLU A 175 21.12 16.38 -14.83
C GLU A 175 21.88 15.20 -15.48
N GLY A 176 21.17 14.13 -15.85
CA GLY A 176 21.82 12.98 -16.48
C GLY A 176 21.00 11.70 -16.43
N VAL A 177 21.66 10.60 -16.82
CA VAL A 177 21.08 9.26 -16.75
C VAL A 177 21.15 8.75 -15.32
N ILE A 178 19.99 8.40 -14.77
CA ILE A 178 19.80 8.03 -13.38
C ILE A 178 19.36 6.58 -13.27
N GLU A 179 19.92 5.88 -12.30
CA GLU A 179 19.51 4.54 -11.91
C GLU A 179 18.72 4.54 -10.60
N VAL A 180 17.98 3.45 -10.39
CA VAL A 180 17.27 3.21 -9.12
C VAL A 180 18.23 3.25 -7.92
N SER A 181 19.47 2.78 -8.11
CA SER A 181 20.53 2.77 -7.12
C SER A 181 20.91 4.19 -6.67
N ASP A 182 20.89 5.17 -7.58
CA ASP A 182 21.22 6.57 -7.27
C ASP A 182 20.13 7.23 -6.44
N VAL A 183 18.87 6.96 -6.77
CA VAL A 183 17.70 7.40 -5.99
C VAL A 183 17.74 6.84 -4.57
N ILE A 184 18.12 5.56 -4.42
CA ILE A 184 18.26 4.94 -3.09
C ILE A 184 19.38 5.62 -2.29
N LYS A 185 20.54 5.89 -2.90
CA LYS A 185 21.65 6.57 -2.21
C LYS A 185 21.28 7.97 -1.76
N TYR A 186 20.49 8.68 -2.57
CA TYR A 186 19.98 10.00 -2.20
C TYR A 186 18.97 9.92 -1.05
N ALA A 187 18.00 9.00 -1.14
CA ALA A 187 16.99 8.84 -0.10
C ALA A 187 17.55 8.23 1.20
N TYR A 188 18.64 7.47 1.14
CA TYR A 188 19.24 6.78 2.29
C TYR A 188 20.77 6.90 2.25
N PRO A 189 21.31 8.08 2.63
CA PRO A 189 22.76 8.31 2.62
C PRO A 189 23.51 7.41 3.60
N ASP A 190 22.87 7.06 4.73
CA ASP A 190 23.41 6.13 5.74
C ASP A 190 23.39 4.66 5.29
N GLY A 191 22.81 4.40 4.11
CA GLY A 191 22.66 3.07 3.56
C GLY A 191 21.42 2.34 4.07
N LEU A 192 21.16 1.18 3.45
CA LEU A 192 20.07 0.29 3.79
C LEU A 192 20.54 -1.15 3.86
N GLU A 193 19.94 -1.89 4.80
CA GLU A 193 20.02 -3.34 4.89
C GLU A 193 19.56 -4.00 3.57
N PRO A 194 20.12 -5.15 3.17
CA PRO A 194 19.84 -5.77 1.87
C PRO A 194 18.35 -5.98 1.58
N ASP A 195 17.58 -6.41 2.58
CA ASP A 195 16.16 -6.67 2.42
C ASP A 195 15.32 -5.40 2.32
N GLN A 196 15.72 -4.34 3.03
CA GLN A 196 15.11 -3.02 2.93
C GLN A 196 15.46 -2.35 1.60
N ARG A 197 16.70 -2.53 1.13
CA ARG A 197 17.17 -2.04 -0.17
C ARG A 197 16.40 -2.64 -1.33
N LYS A 198 16.07 -3.94 -1.29
CA LYS A 198 15.22 -4.59 -2.31
C LYS A 198 13.82 -3.98 -2.35
N LYS A 199 13.21 -3.74 -1.17
CA LYS A 199 11.91 -3.08 -1.07
C LYS A 199 11.99 -1.66 -1.64
N ALA A 200 13.03 -0.92 -1.28
CA ALA A 200 13.29 0.43 -1.78
C ALA A 200 13.45 0.46 -3.31
N ALA A 201 14.26 -0.43 -3.86
CA ALA A 201 14.47 -0.56 -5.28
C ALA A 201 13.15 -0.83 -6.04
N SER A 202 12.32 -1.72 -5.52
CA SER A 202 11.01 -2.04 -6.13
C SER A 202 10.08 -0.82 -6.16
N SER A 203 9.99 -0.10 -5.05
CA SER A 203 9.16 1.10 -4.94
C SER A 203 9.66 2.24 -5.85
N PHE A 204 10.95 2.56 -5.82
CA PHE A 204 11.50 3.62 -6.67
C PHE A 204 11.46 3.25 -8.16
N SER A 205 11.72 1.99 -8.52
CA SER A 205 11.57 1.52 -9.90
C SER A 205 10.13 1.66 -10.41
N SER A 206 9.15 1.41 -9.53
CA SER A 206 7.73 1.59 -9.87
C SER A 206 7.38 3.05 -10.15
N VAL A 207 7.90 3.98 -9.33
CA VAL A 207 7.73 5.43 -9.51
C VAL A 207 8.36 5.88 -10.83
N LEU A 208 9.63 5.52 -11.06
CA LEU A 208 10.36 5.86 -12.30
C LEU A 208 9.64 5.31 -13.55
N GLY A 209 9.18 4.06 -13.49
CA GLY A 209 8.40 3.44 -14.55
C GLY A 209 7.06 4.16 -14.81
N LEU A 210 6.39 4.63 -13.76
CA LEU A 210 5.16 5.41 -13.89
C LEU A 210 5.43 6.77 -14.54
N GLN A 211 6.49 7.46 -14.14
CA GLN A 211 6.84 8.77 -14.72
C GLN A 211 7.31 8.65 -16.17
N THR A 212 7.90 7.51 -16.55
CA THR A 212 8.18 7.18 -17.95
C THR A 212 6.89 7.08 -18.77
N LYS A 213 5.87 6.39 -18.25
CA LYS A 213 4.55 6.28 -18.92
C LYS A 213 3.83 7.63 -19.05
N LYS A 214 4.09 8.56 -18.12
CA LYS A 214 3.56 9.93 -18.15
C LYS A 214 4.33 10.86 -19.09
N GLY A 215 5.40 10.39 -19.74
CA GLY A 215 6.21 11.19 -20.66
C GLY A 215 7.18 12.16 -19.98
N LYS A 216 7.25 12.20 -18.64
CA LYS A 216 8.19 13.06 -17.90
C LYS A 216 9.63 12.52 -17.93
N LEU A 217 9.77 11.20 -18.02
CA LEU A 217 11.07 10.51 -18.12
C LEU A 217 11.15 9.72 -19.42
N GLU A 218 12.36 9.62 -19.95
CA GLU A 218 12.70 8.71 -21.04
C GLU A 218 13.55 7.55 -20.50
N ARG A 219 13.20 6.32 -20.89
CA ARG A 219 13.98 5.14 -20.52
C ARG A 219 15.02 4.88 -21.60
N THR A 220 16.29 5.13 -21.30
CA THR A 220 17.39 4.97 -22.26
C THR A 220 17.72 3.48 -22.47
N VAL A 221 17.85 2.73 -21.37
CA VAL A 221 18.05 1.28 -21.35
C VAL A 221 17.33 0.67 -20.14
N PRO A 222 17.22 -0.67 -20.02
CA PRO A 222 16.59 -1.27 -18.85
C PRO A 222 17.21 -0.81 -17.53
N GLY A 223 16.41 -0.15 -16.68
CA GLY A 223 16.83 0.32 -15.36
C GLY A 223 17.47 1.72 -15.32
N LYS A 224 17.62 2.38 -16.47
CA LYS A 224 18.19 3.72 -16.59
C LYS A 224 17.17 4.71 -17.16
N TYR A 225 17.10 5.89 -16.54
CA TYR A 225 16.08 6.90 -16.83
C TYR A 225 16.75 8.26 -17.04
N LEU A 226 16.18 9.09 -17.91
CA LEU A 226 16.64 10.45 -18.20
C LEU A 226 15.45 11.40 -18.13
N TRP A 227 15.67 12.62 -17.66
CA TRP A 227 14.65 13.67 -17.69
C TRP A 227 14.31 14.06 -19.13
N ASN A 228 13.02 14.06 -19.48
CA ASN A 228 12.56 14.49 -20.80
C ASN A 228 12.31 16.01 -20.79
N LYS A 229 13.19 16.79 -21.42
CA LYS A 229 13.09 18.27 -21.53
C LYS A 229 12.13 18.75 -22.64
N LYS A 230 11.29 17.88 -23.21
CA LYS A 230 10.38 18.21 -24.32
C LYS A 230 9.10 18.91 -23.88
#